data_AF-A0A7Z9LRD0-F1
#
_entry.id   AF-A0A7Z9LRD0-F1
#
_cell.length_a   1.000
_cell.length_b   1.000
_cell.length_c   1.000
_cell.angle_alpha   90.00
_cell.angle_beta   90.00
_cell.angle_gamma   90.00
#
_symmetry.space_group_name_H-M   'P 1'
#
loop_
_entity.id
_entity.type
_entity.pdbx_description
1 polymer ?
#
loop_
_entity_poly.entity_id
_entity_poly.type
_entity_poly.pdbx_seq_one_letter_code
_entity_poly.pdbx_strand_id
1 'polypeptide(L)'
;MSDTETRETSAADAEGSVTRRAFSNPILAICRSIALISMTSVELVICTLRCIGRNEDGLLELARTAGVTWPRHCLYWMGIRVRVEGNVPEVPVLLCPNHAGYVDILALGSTCHTFFVSRDDVGSWPLVGRAYKMGRHLSIKRQRRRAVAEANEEIARLKKDIADYSKRA
;
A
#
# COMPACT_ATOMS: atom_id res chain seq x y z
N MET A 1 -32.37 31.41 -15.54
CA MET A 1 -31.21 31.13 -16.42
C MET A 1 -29.91 31.79 -15.92
N SER A 2 -29.93 32.57 -14.83
CA SER A 2 -28.74 33.25 -14.27
C SER A 2 -27.98 32.44 -13.21
N ASP A 3 -28.64 31.49 -12.52
CA ASP A 3 -28.05 30.79 -11.35
C ASP A 3 -27.11 29.63 -11.73
N THR A 4 -27.22 29.10 -12.95
CA THR A 4 -26.41 27.97 -13.41
C THR A 4 -24.99 28.42 -13.75
N GLU A 5 -24.85 29.60 -14.35
CA GLU A 5 -23.57 30.18 -14.81
C GLU A 5 -22.68 30.61 -13.63
N THR A 6 -23.29 31.08 -12.54
CA THR A 6 -22.57 31.46 -11.30
C THR A 6 -22.07 30.24 -10.52
N ARG A 7 -22.74 29.09 -10.66
CA ARG A 7 -22.31 27.83 -10.03
C ARG A 7 -21.16 27.16 -10.76
N GLU A 8 -21.16 27.19 -12.09
CA GLU A 8 -20.07 26.64 -12.91
C GLU A 8 -18.76 27.44 -12.74
N THR A 9 -18.85 28.77 -12.70
CA THR A 9 -17.70 29.64 -12.45
C THR A 9 -17.13 29.46 -11.04
N SER A 10 -17.97 29.40 -10.00
CA SER A 10 -17.51 29.15 -8.63
C SER A 10 -16.89 27.77 -8.42
N ALA A 11 -17.34 26.74 -9.15
CA ALA A 11 -16.76 25.39 -9.08
C ALA A 11 -15.41 25.31 -9.81
N ALA A 12 -15.30 25.95 -10.98
CA ALA A 12 -14.05 26.05 -11.73
C ALA A 12 -12.97 26.86 -10.99
N ASP A 13 -13.36 27.94 -10.31
CA ASP A 13 -12.45 28.75 -9.49
C ASP A 13 -12.01 28.02 -8.21
N ALA A 14 -12.90 27.22 -7.62
CA ALA A 14 -12.56 26.34 -6.50
C ALA A 14 -11.58 25.24 -6.93
N GLU A 15 -11.82 24.56 -8.05
CA GLU A 15 -10.89 23.57 -8.60
C GLU A 15 -9.55 24.18 -9.00
N GLY A 16 -9.56 25.36 -9.63
CA GLY A 16 -8.37 26.12 -10.03
C GLY A 16 -7.53 26.62 -8.84
N SER A 17 -8.17 27.02 -7.75
CA SER A 17 -7.49 27.44 -6.52
C SER A 17 -6.94 26.26 -5.70
N VAL A 18 -7.66 25.14 -5.67
CA VAL A 18 -7.22 23.89 -5.03
C VAL A 18 -6.03 23.29 -5.80
N THR A 19 -6.08 23.26 -7.13
CA THR A 19 -4.96 22.78 -7.97
C THR A 19 -3.74 23.69 -7.89
N ARG A 20 -3.90 25.02 -7.87
CA ARG A 20 -2.76 25.95 -7.62
C ARG A 20 -2.13 25.75 -6.24
N ARG A 21 -2.94 25.48 -5.19
CA ARG A 21 -2.45 25.18 -3.84
C ARG A 21 -1.69 23.86 -3.73
N ALA A 22 -2.10 22.83 -4.47
CA ALA A 22 -1.48 21.51 -4.42
C ALA A 22 0.01 21.51 -4.83
N PHE A 23 0.43 22.45 -5.69
CA PHE A 23 1.82 22.62 -6.13
C PHE A 23 2.63 23.68 -5.34
N SER A 24 2.09 24.24 -4.26
CA SER A 24 2.50 25.56 -3.75
C SER A 24 3.80 25.67 -2.95
N ASN A 25 4.67 24.65 -2.88
CA ASN A 25 6.02 24.87 -2.33
C ASN A 25 7.02 23.79 -2.78
N PRO A 26 7.87 24.03 -3.79
CA PRO A 26 8.82 23.04 -4.28
C PRO A 26 9.87 22.66 -3.21
N ILE A 27 10.23 23.58 -2.32
CA ILE A 27 11.16 23.32 -1.23
C ILE A 27 10.54 22.32 -0.25
N LEU A 28 9.29 22.55 0.16
CA LEU A 28 8.59 21.62 1.04
C LEU A 28 8.44 20.23 0.39
N ALA A 29 8.13 20.18 -0.91
CA ALA A 29 8.05 18.92 -1.65
C ALA A 29 9.40 18.17 -1.68
N ILE A 30 10.51 18.89 -1.92
CA ILE A 30 11.87 18.34 -1.86
C ILE A 30 12.18 17.84 -0.45
N CYS A 31 11.94 18.66 0.59
CA CYS A 31 12.18 18.27 1.98
C CYS A 31 11.40 17.01 2.37
N ARG A 32 10.11 16.93 1.99
CA ARG A 32 9.28 15.73 2.22
C ARG A 32 9.81 14.53 1.45
N SER A 33 10.26 14.72 0.21
CA SER A 33 10.82 13.64 -0.61
C SER A 33 12.12 13.09 -0.01
N ILE A 34 13.02 13.97 0.43
CA ILE A 34 14.25 13.59 1.14
C ILE A 34 13.90 12.82 2.41
N ALA A 35 12.99 13.36 3.24
CA ALA A 35 12.57 12.70 4.47
C ALA A 35 11.98 11.31 4.22
N LEU A 36 11.13 11.16 3.20
CA LEU A 36 10.54 9.88 2.78
C LEU A 36 11.59 8.87 2.35
N ILE A 37 12.55 9.27 1.52
CA ILE A 37 13.62 8.41 1.03
C ILE A 37 14.52 7.97 2.19
N SER A 38 14.96 8.92 3.02
CA SER A 38 15.81 8.63 4.18
C SER A 38 15.11 7.71 5.17
N MET A 39 13.87 8.00 5.54
CA MET A 39 13.09 7.18 6.47
C MET A 39 12.86 5.77 5.91
N THR A 40 12.42 5.65 4.64
CA THR A 40 12.20 4.35 4.00
C THR A 40 13.48 3.52 3.95
N SER A 41 14.62 4.15 3.66
CA SER A 41 15.92 3.47 3.63
C SER A 41 16.32 2.95 5.01
N VAL A 42 16.14 3.76 6.06
CA VAL A 42 16.41 3.37 7.45
C VAL A 42 15.53 2.21 7.88
N GLU A 43 14.23 2.28 7.62
CA GLU A 43 13.30 1.19 7.96
C GLU A 43 13.59 -0.09 7.20
N LEU A 44 13.96 0.02 5.92
CA LEU A 44 14.33 -1.13 5.10
C LEU A 44 15.60 -1.81 5.62
N VAL A 45 16.60 -1.04 6.05
CA VAL A 45 17.82 -1.56 6.69
C VAL A 45 17.47 -2.23 8.02
N ILE A 46 16.72 -1.57 8.90
CA ILE A 46 16.30 -2.14 10.19
C ILE A 46 15.49 -3.42 9.98
N CYS A 47 14.54 -3.42 9.05
CA CYS A 47 13.74 -4.60 8.71
C CYS A 47 14.64 -5.74 8.23
N THR A 48 15.56 -5.47 7.30
CA THR A 48 16.49 -6.47 6.77
C THR A 48 17.39 -7.06 7.87
N LEU A 49 17.88 -6.23 8.79
CA LEU A 49 18.67 -6.68 9.93
C LEU A 49 17.83 -7.55 10.88
N ARG A 50 16.58 -7.17 11.13
CA ARG A 50 15.63 -7.94 11.96
C ARG A 50 15.18 -9.26 11.35
N CYS A 51 15.38 -9.46 10.05
CA CYS A 51 15.15 -10.76 9.41
C CYS A 51 16.22 -11.80 9.77
N ILE A 52 17.43 -11.37 10.14
CA ILE A 52 18.55 -12.28 10.38
C ILE A 52 18.28 -13.13 11.63
N GLY A 53 18.31 -14.45 11.47
CA GLY A 53 18.16 -15.40 12.57
C GLY A 53 16.73 -15.61 13.09
N ARG A 54 15.71 -15.06 12.41
CA ARG A 54 14.30 -15.34 12.74
C ARG A 54 13.78 -16.60 12.04
N ASN A 55 12.90 -17.33 12.73
CA ASN A 55 12.09 -18.39 12.16
C ASN A 55 10.95 -17.84 11.28
N GLU A 56 10.24 -18.71 10.58
CA GLU A 56 9.16 -18.32 9.65
C GLU A 56 8.07 -17.47 10.33
N ASP A 57 7.65 -17.84 11.54
CA ASP A 57 6.65 -17.08 12.31
C ASP A 57 7.15 -15.68 12.67
N GLY A 58 8.41 -15.57 13.09
CA GLY A 58 9.03 -14.28 13.40
C GLY A 58 9.22 -13.38 12.18
N LEU A 59 9.41 -13.96 11.00
CA LEU A 59 9.45 -13.23 9.73
C LEU A 59 8.06 -12.73 9.32
N LEU A 60 7.03 -13.56 9.52
CA LEU A 60 5.64 -13.18 9.24
C LEU A 60 5.17 -12.04 10.14
N GLU A 61 5.49 -12.10 11.44
CA GLU A 61 5.13 -11.05 12.39
C GLU A 61 5.84 -9.72 12.08
N LEU A 62 7.11 -9.80 11.64
CA LEU A 62 7.84 -8.62 11.17
C LEU A 62 7.20 -8.03 9.91
N ALA A 63 6.81 -8.87 8.96
CA ALA A 63 6.12 -8.44 7.75
C ALA A 63 4.74 -7.82 8.06
N ARG A 64 4.01 -8.37 9.04
CA ARG A 64 2.72 -7.83 9.51
C ARG A 64 2.88 -6.44 10.08
N THR A 65 3.83 -6.28 10.98
CA THR A 65 4.11 -4.99 11.62
C THR A 65 4.61 -3.97 10.60
N ALA A 66 5.64 -4.33 9.82
CA ALA A 66 6.23 -3.44 8.82
C ALA A 66 5.23 -3.02 7.74
N GLY A 67 4.36 -3.94 7.32
CA GLY A 67 3.30 -3.68 6.33
C GLY A 67 2.25 -2.67 6.79
N VAL A 68 2.14 -2.40 8.09
CA VAL A 68 1.24 -1.38 8.65
C VAL A 68 1.98 -0.11 9.05
N THR A 69 3.18 -0.23 9.63
CA THR A 69 3.93 0.93 10.13
C THR A 69 4.55 1.76 9.01
N TRP A 70 5.16 1.10 8.01
CA TRP A 70 5.82 1.81 6.90
C TRP A 70 4.82 2.71 6.14
N PRO A 71 3.62 2.23 5.74
CA PRO A 71 2.61 3.09 5.13
C PRO A 71 2.18 4.28 5.98
N ARG A 72 2.02 4.10 7.30
CA ARG A 72 1.65 5.18 8.22
C ARG A 72 2.70 6.28 8.25
N HIS A 73 3.98 5.91 8.31
CA HIS A 73 5.06 6.89 8.28
C HIS A 73 5.15 7.60 6.91
N CYS A 74 4.96 6.87 5.80
CA CYS A 74 4.89 7.50 4.48
C CYS A 74 3.78 8.55 4.41
N LEU A 75 2.56 8.20 4.83
CA LEU A 75 1.42 9.12 4.85
C LEU A 75 1.66 10.35 5.74
N TYR A 76 2.30 10.15 6.89
CA TYR A 76 2.69 11.24 7.79
C TYR A 76 3.61 12.26 7.10
N TRP A 77 4.70 11.80 6.46
CA TRP A 77 5.63 12.69 5.76
C TRP A 77 5.04 13.32 4.50
N MET A 78 4.11 12.63 3.82
CA MET A 78 3.35 13.18 2.71
C MET A 78 2.30 14.22 3.17
N GLY A 79 1.97 14.27 4.47
CA GLY A 79 0.91 15.12 5.01
C GLY A 79 -0.49 14.63 4.65
N ILE A 80 -0.66 13.34 4.35
CA ILE A 80 -1.94 12.73 4.00
C ILE A 80 -2.56 12.13 5.26
N ARG A 81 -3.84 12.45 5.50
CA ARG A 81 -4.62 11.84 6.59
C ARG A 81 -5.59 10.83 6.00
N VAL A 82 -5.54 9.60 6.51
CA VAL A 82 -6.48 8.54 6.13
C VAL A 82 -7.63 8.54 7.13
N ARG A 83 -8.86 8.55 6.62
CA ARG A 83 -10.08 8.36 7.39
C ARG A 83 -10.74 7.07 6.93
N VAL A 84 -11.07 6.21 7.89
CA VAL A 84 -11.82 4.97 7.65
C VAL A 84 -13.24 5.19 8.10
N GLU A 85 -14.19 4.88 7.24
CA GLU A 85 -15.62 4.88 7.56
C GLU A 85 -16.14 3.44 7.42
N GLY A 86 -16.87 2.97 8.43
CA GLY A 86 -17.28 1.58 8.56
C GLY A 86 -16.26 0.71 9.31
N ASN A 87 -16.47 -0.60 9.25
CA ASN A 87 -15.65 -1.58 9.98
C ASN A 87 -14.57 -2.17 9.08
N VAL A 88 -13.34 -2.23 9.61
CA VAL A 88 -12.26 -2.99 9.00
C VAL A 88 -12.54 -4.49 9.22
N PRO A 89 -12.58 -5.33 8.18
CA PRO A 89 -12.83 -6.76 8.34
C PRO A 89 -11.77 -7.43 9.21
N GLU A 90 -12.20 -8.17 10.23
CA GLU A 90 -11.32 -8.97 11.10
C GLU A 90 -10.98 -10.34 10.50
N VAL A 91 -11.72 -10.75 9.46
CA VAL A 91 -11.53 -12.00 8.74
C VAL A 91 -10.80 -11.79 7.42
N PRO A 92 -10.14 -12.82 6.87
CA PRO A 92 -9.51 -12.74 5.56
C PRO A 92 -10.52 -12.43 4.47
N VAL A 93 -10.36 -11.30 3.80
CA VAL A 93 -11.22 -10.85 2.71
C VAL A 93 -10.41 -10.46 1.49
N LEU A 94 -11.04 -10.50 0.32
CA LEU A 94 -10.50 -9.89 -0.89
C LEU A 94 -11.01 -8.45 -0.99
N LEU A 95 -10.11 -7.48 -0.87
CA LEU A 95 -10.43 -6.07 -1.07
C LEU A 95 -10.37 -5.73 -2.55
N CYS A 96 -11.44 -5.12 -3.08
CA CYS A 96 -11.55 -4.67 -4.48
C CYS A 96 -11.84 -3.16 -4.55
N PRO A 97 -10.88 -2.31 -4.14
CA PRO A 97 -11.06 -0.86 -4.18
C PRO A 97 -11.02 -0.34 -5.62
N ASN A 98 -11.56 0.86 -5.83
CA ASN A 98 -11.25 1.64 -7.03
C ASN A 98 -9.74 1.96 -7.03
N HIS A 99 -9.09 1.81 -8.18
CA HIS A 99 -7.65 2.08 -8.29
C HIS A 99 -7.40 3.52 -8.73
N ALA A 100 -6.98 4.36 -7.79
CA ALA A 100 -6.61 5.76 -8.07
C ALA A 100 -5.10 5.90 -8.32
N GLY A 101 -4.28 5.03 -7.73
CA GLY A 101 -2.83 4.99 -7.98
C GLY A 101 -2.02 4.39 -6.84
N TYR A 102 -0.72 4.71 -6.80
CA TYR A 102 0.19 4.16 -5.79
C TYR A 102 -0.14 4.54 -4.35
N VAL A 103 -0.88 5.63 -4.13
CA VAL A 103 -1.35 6.02 -2.80
C VAL A 103 -2.28 4.97 -2.17
N ASP A 104 -2.94 4.14 -2.99
CA ASP A 104 -3.84 3.08 -2.54
C ASP A 104 -3.10 2.06 -1.66
N ILE A 105 -1.85 1.75 -2.00
CA ILE A 105 -0.99 0.84 -1.23
C ILE A 105 -0.77 1.40 0.18
N LEU A 106 -0.50 2.70 0.26
CA LEU A 106 -0.23 3.37 1.53
C LEU A 106 -1.51 3.49 2.35
N ALA A 107 -2.60 3.93 1.72
CA ALA A 107 -3.89 4.10 2.37
C ALA A 107 -4.38 2.78 2.96
N LEU A 108 -4.46 1.73 2.14
CA LEU A 108 -4.96 0.41 2.57
C LEU A 108 -4.00 -0.24 3.57
N GLY A 109 -2.69 -0.25 3.28
CA GLY A 109 -1.69 -0.83 4.18
C GLY A 109 -1.64 -0.17 5.55
N SER A 110 -1.95 1.13 5.64
CA SER A 110 -1.99 1.84 6.93
C SER A 110 -3.16 1.46 7.84
N THR A 111 -4.22 0.88 7.27
CA THR A 111 -5.48 0.56 7.96
C THR A 111 -5.50 -0.87 8.48
N CYS A 112 -5.12 -1.83 7.65
CA CYS A 112 -5.08 -3.24 8.00
C CYS A 112 -3.91 -3.94 7.30
N HIS A 113 -3.51 -5.08 7.87
CA HIS A 113 -2.53 -5.94 7.22
C HIS A 113 -3.10 -6.45 5.89
N THR A 114 -2.52 -5.98 4.79
CA THR A 114 -3.06 -6.22 3.45
C THR A 114 -2.00 -6.85 2.56
N PHE A 115 -2.37 -7.94 1.90
CA PHE A 115 -1.55 -8.56 0.86
C PHE A 115 -1.93 -7.98 -0.50
N PHE A 116 -1.05 -7.16 -1.07
CA PHE A 116 -1.22 -6.64 -2.41
C PHE A 116 -0.85 -7.66 -3.48
N VAL A 117 -1.61 -7.60 -4.58
CA VAL A 117 -1.29 -8.28 -5.82
C VAL A 117 -0.37 -7.37 -6.63
N SER A 118 0.86 -7.79 -6.90
CA SER A 118 1.85 -6.96 -7.61
C SER A 118 2.47 -7.68 -8.80
N ARG A 119 3.28 -6.96 -9.57
CA ARG A 119 3.98 -7.52 -10.73
C ARG A 119 5.20 -8.35 -10.28
N ASP A 120 5.56 -9.35 -11.07
CA ASP A 120 6.62 -10.33 -10.78
C ASP A 120 8.04 -9.79 -10.73
N ASP A 121 8.26 -8.63 -11.31
CA ASP A 121 9.53 -7.93 -11.24
C ASP A 121 9.85 -7.41 -9.82
N VAL A 122 8.84 -7.04 -9.03
CA VAL A 122 9.04 -6.48 -7.67
C VAL A 122 9.79 -7.45 -6.76
N GLY A 123 9.57 -8.76 -6.92
CA GLY A 123 10.26 -9.80 -6.16
C GLY A 123 11.76 -9.92 -6.45
N SER A 124 12.26 -9.30 -7.53
CA SER A 124 13.68 -9.31 -7.92
C SER A 124 14.44 -8.06 -7.45
N TRP A 125 13.74 -7.07 -6.89
CA TRP A 125 14.38 -5.81 -6.48
C TRP A 125 15.28 -6.05 -5.25
N PRO A 126 16.50 -5.47 -5.22
CA PRO A 126 17.36 -5.57 -4.06
C PRO A 126 16.68 -4.95 -2.84
N LEU A 127 16.76 -5.62 -1.68
CA LEU A 127 16.14 -5.27 -0.39
C LEU A 127 14.59 -5.31 -0.40
N VAL A 128 13.94 -4.65 -1.35
CA VAL A 128 12.47 -4.62 -1.50
C VAL A 128 11.91 -6.00 -1.81
N GLY A 129 12.57 -6.77 -2.67
CA GLY A 129 12.14 -8.12 -3.05
C GLY A 129 12.13 -9.11 -1.90
N ARG A 130 12.99 -8.93 -0.87
CA ARG A 130 12.93 -9.76 0.34
C ARG A 130 11.74 -9.40 1.22
N ALA A 131 11.52 -8.10 1.47
CA ALA A 131 10.34 -7.63 2.20
C ALA A 131 9.04 -8.05 1.49
N TYR A 132 9.03 -7.97 0.15
CA TYR A 132 7.94 -8.43 -0.70
C TYR A 132 7.64 -9.93 -0.55
N LYS A 133 8.68 -10.78 -0.58
CA LYS A 133 8.54 -12.24 -0.39
C LYS A 133 8.08 -12.60 1.02
N MET A 134 8.56 -11.88 2.03
CA MET A 134 8.14 -12.08 3.43
C MET A 134 6.67 -11.73 3.64
N GLY A 135 6.20 -10.68 2.97
CA GLY A 135 4.81 -10.25 3.00
C GLY A 135 3.86 -11.16 2.22
N ARG A 136 4.26 -12.33 1.70
CA ARG A 136 3.41 -13.25 0.91
C ARG A 136 2.55 -12.56 -0.17
N HIS A 137 3.09 -11.50 -0.77
CA HIS A 137 2.39 -10.73 -1.79
C HIS A 137 2.21 -11.56 -3.06
N LEU A 138 0.97 -11.62 -3.56
CA LEU A 138 0.65 -12.38 -4.75
C LEU A 138 1.26 -11.71 -5.97
N SER A 139 2.00 -12.46 -6.78
CA SER A 139 2.65 -11.91 -7.95
C SER A 139 2.01 -12.38 -9.25
N ILE A 140 1.67 -11.45 -10.16
CA ILE A 140 1.00 -11.77 -11.43
C ILE A 140 1.84 -11.30 -12.63
N LYS A 141 2.03 -12.21 -13.59
CA LYS A 141 2.60 -11.92 -14.92
C LYS A 141 1.57 -11.28 -15.83
N ARG A 142 1.61 -9.96 -16.04
CA ARG A 142 0.61 -9.24 -16.87
C ARG A 142 0.55 -9.64 -18.36
N GLN A 143 1.40 -10.54 -18.86
CA GLN A 143 1.59 -10.78 -20.31
C GLN A 143 0.80 -11.94 -20.94
N ARG A 144 -0.06 -12.69 -20.23
CA ARG A 144 -0.89 -13.75 -20.86
C ARG A 144 -2.27 -13.84 -20.23
N ARG A 145 -3.30 -14.13 -21.04
CA ARG A 145 -4.68 -14.45 -20.57
C ARG A 145 -4.73 -15.59 -19.53
N ARG A 146 -3.67 -16.40 -19.40
CA ARG A 146 -3.48 -17.41 -18.34
C ARG A 146 -3.15 -16.85 -16.96
N ALA A 147 -2.64 -15.62 -16.87
CA ALA A 147 -2.22 -15.03 -15.61
C ALA A 147 -3.38 -14.76 -14.63
N VAL A 148 -4.59 -14.56 -15.15
CA VAL A 148 -5.81 -14.45 -14.33
C VAL A 148 -6.18 -15.81 -13.72
N ALA A 149 -6.04 -16.89 -14.49
CA ALA A 149 -6.30 -18.24 -14.00
C ALA A 149 -5.27 -18.66 -12.94
N GLU A 150 -3.98 -18.37 -13.19
CA GLU A 150 -2.88 -18.61 -12.23
C GLU A 150 -3.08 -17.81 -10.94
N ALA A 151 -3.44 -16.52 -11.05
CA ALA A 151 -3.76 -15.70 -9.90
C ALA A 151 -4.95 -16.24 -9.10
N ASN A 152 -6.01 -16.72 -9.76
CA ASN A 152 -7.15 -17.33 -9.09
C ASN A 152 -6.77 -18.63 -8.35
N GLU A 153 -5.92 -19.47 -8.94
CA GLU A 153 -5.40 -20.67 -8.27
C GLU A 153 -4.56 -20.32 -7.05
N GLU A 154 -3.75 -19.27 -7.12
CA GLU A 154 -2.89 -18.87 -6.02
C GLU A 154 -3.67 -18.14 -4.92
N ILE A 155 -4.70 -17.36 -5.26
CA ILE A 155 -5.70 -16.86 -4.30
C ILE A 155 -6.40 -18.04 -3.61
N ALA A 156 -6.74 -19.10 -4.34
CA ALA A 156 -7.36 -20.29 -3.75
C ALA A 156 -6.41 -21.02 -2.79
N ARG A 157 -5.11 -21.11 -3.13
CA ARG A 157 -4.07 -21.64 -2.23
C ARG A 157 -3.92 -20.77 -0.98
N LEU A 158 -3.80 -19.46 -1.14
CA LEU A 158 -3.70 -18.52 -0.01
C LEU A 158 -4.93 -18.58 0.89
N LYS A 159 -6.14 -18.70 0.34
CA LYS A 159 -7.37 -18.92 1.13
C LYS A 159 -7.27 -20.17 1.99
N LYS A 160 -6.73 -21.26 1.46
CA LYS A 160 -6.55 -22.52 2.20
C LYS A 160 -5.49 -22.36 3.31
N ASP A 161 -4.35 -21.76 2.99
CA ASP A 161 -3.27 -21.53 3.96
C ASP A 161 -3.71 -20.61 5.10
N ILE A 162 -4.47 -19.55 4.79
CA ILE A 162 -5.01 -18.64 5.80
C ILE A 162 -6.08 -19.34 6.65
N ALA A 163 -6.93 -20.18 6.04
CA ALA A 163 -7.92 -20.96 6.79
C ALA A 163 -7.27 -21.99 7.74
N ASP A 164 -6.16 -22.59 7.32
CA ASP A 164 -5.38 -23.51 8.17
C ASP A 164 -4.59 -22.75 9.26
N TYR A 165 -4.16 -21.52 8.99
CA TYR A 165 -3.50 -20.64 9.97
C TYR A 165 -4.48 -20.12 11.04
N SER A 166 -5.70 -19.74 10.65
CA SER A 166 -6.77 -19.32 11.56
C SER A 166 -7.23 -20.42 12.52
N LYS A 167 -6.94 -21.69 12.22
CA LYS A 167 -7.21 -22.85 13.10
C LYS A 167 -6.07 -23.15 14.07
N ARG A 168 -4.90 -22.55 13.89
CA ARG A 168 -3.70 -22.76 14.72
C ARG A 168 -3.44 -21.61 15.71
N ALA A 169 -4.12 -20.48 15.55
CA ALA A 169 -4.18 -19.38 16.50
C ALA A 169 -5.35 -19.59 17.47
#